data_AF-A0A8T4BIS9-F1
#
_entry.id   AF-A0A8T4BIS9-F1
#
_cell.length_a   1.000
_cell.length_b   1.000
_cell.length_c   1.000
_cell.angle_alpha   90.00
_cell.angle_beta   90.00
_cell.angle_gamma   90.00
#
_symmetry.space_group_name_H-M   'P 1'
#
loop_
_entity.id
_entity.type
_entity.pdbx_description
1 polymer ?
#
loop_
_entity_poly.entity_id
_entity_poly.type
_entity_poly.pdbx_seq_one_letter_code
_entity_poly.pdbx_strand_id
1 'polypeptide(L)'
;MSFRSQNLLGTMKKRTGLTPNILARFSLCLSLKDKSVPNPEEFDEKGSEISPLVLFGEYEDVFRALMIQRLKTDNLTLDSQMLNKMLKAHLNRGTIALFARIHDLSNFHEMIEVERAH
;
A
#
# COMPACT_ATOMS: atom_id res chain seq x y z
N MET A 1 -4.31 -8.42 5.11
CA MET A 1 -3.57 -8.30 3.82
C MET A 1 -3.46 -9.71 3.23
N SER A 2 -3.26 -9.86 1.92
CA SER A 2 -3.10 -11.20 1.33
C SER A 2 -1.78 -11.86 1.73
N PHE A 3 -1.79 -13.19 1.80
CA PHE A 3 -0.57 -13.98 2.07
C PHE A 3 0.49 -13.72 0.99
N ARG A 4 0.06 -13.60 -0.27
CA ARG A 4 0.93 -13.24 -1.40
C ARG A 4 1.64 -11.91 -1.14
N SER A 5 0.90 -10.85 -0.83
CA SER A 5 1.49 -9.51 -0.64
C SER A 5 2.42 -9.47 0.57
N GLN A 6 2.09 -10.18 1.64
CA GLN A 6 2.99 -10.33 2.79
C GLN A 6 4.35 -10.94 2.40
N ASN A 7 4.36 -11.98 1.57
CA ASN A 7 5.60 -12.59 1.09
C ASN A 7 6.39 -11.66 0.16
N LEU A 8 5.71 -10.85 -0.66
CA LEU A 8 6.35 -9.84 -1.50
C LEU A 8 7.05 -8.76 -0.66
N LEU A 9 6.39 -8.25 0.40
CA LEU A 9 7.01 -7.32 1.34
C LEU A 9 8.25 -7.94 2.01
N GLY A 10 8.16 -9.20 2.44
CA GLY A 10 9.31 -9.93 2.99
C GLY A 10 10.47 -10.07 2.01
N THR A 11 10.17 -10.26 0.72
CA THR A 11 11.18 -10.34 -0.33
C THR A 11 11.83 -8.98 -0.60
N MET A 12 11.06 -7.90 -0.69
CA MET A 12 11.59 -6.55 -0.86
C MET A 12 12.43 -6.11 0.33
N LYS A 13 12.05 -6.48 1.56
CA LYS A 13 12.88 -6.26 2.75
C LYS A 13 14.27 -6.88 2.59
N LYS A 14 14.36 -8.12 2.11
CA LYS A 14 15.65 -8.79 1.86
C LYS A 14 16.48 -8.09 0.79
N ARG A 15 15.83 -7.57 -0.26
CA ARG A 15 16.49 -6.88 -1.40
C ARG A 15 16.99 -5.48 -1.06
N THR A 16 16.25 -4.75 -0.24
CA THR A 16 16.45 -3.31 -0.05
C THR A 16 16.89 -2.92 1.36
N GLY A 17 16.74 -3.82 2.34
CA GLY A 17 16.93 -3.50 3.76
C GLY A 17 15.77 -2.71 4.39
N LEU A 18 14.79 -2.24 3.60
CA LEU A 18 13.67 -1.45 4.13
C LEU A 18 12.70 -2.31 4.93
N THR A 19 12.16 -1.74 6.02
CA THR A 19 11.18 -2.45 6.85
C THR A 19 9.84 -2.59 6.11
N PRO A 20 9.03 -3.62 6.43
CA PRO A 20 7.71 -3.79 5.82
C PRO A 20 6.79 -2.57 5.96
N ASN A 21 6.91 -1.82 7.06
CA ASN A 21 6.12 -0.61 7.30
C ASN A 21 6.45 0.50 6.30
N ILE A 22 7.74 0.73 6.02
CA ILE A 22 8.17 1.69 5.01
C ILE A 22 7.70 1.25 3.62
N LEU A 23 7.89 -0.02 3.28
CA LEU A 23 7.43 -0.58 2.00
C LEU A 23 5.91 -0.45 1.83
N ALA A 24 5.13 -0.70 2.88
CA ALA A 24 3.67 -0.58 2.85
C ALA A 24 3.20 0.86 2.60
N ARG A 25 3.91 1.87 3.13
CA ARG A 25 3.63 3.29 2.85
C ARG A 25 3.81 3.59 1.36
N PHE A 26 4.92 3.16 0.77
CA PHE A 26 5.14 3.30 -0.68
C PHE A 26 4.08 2.55 -1.50
N SER A 27 3.76 1.31 -1.12
CA SER A 27 2.69 0.53 -1.75
C SER A 27 1.37 1.30 -1.75
N LEU A 28 0.97 1.86 -0.60
CA LEU A 28 -0.27 2.61 -0.49
C LEU A 28 -0.26 3.86 -1.38
N CYS A 29 0.80 4.67 -1.35
CA CYS A 29 0.94 5.85 -2.20
C CYS A 29 0.85 5.50 -3.69
N LEU A 30 1.56 4.46 -4.12
CA LEU A 30 1.56 3.99 -5.50
C LEU A 30 0.18 3.51 -5.93
N SER A 31 -0.54 2.82 -5.04
CA SER A 31 -1.91 2.40 -5.29
C SER A 31 -2.88 3.59 -5.35
N LEU A 32 -2.72 4.61 -4.51
CA LEU A 32 -3.58 5.79 -4.51
C LEU A 32 -3.42 6.64 -5.78
N LYS A 33 -2.23 6.65 -6.38
CA LYS A 33 -1.95 7.31 -7.67
C LYS A 33 -2.69 6.69 -8.86
N ASP A 34 -2.96 5.39 -8.81
CA ASP A 34 -3.76 4.71 -9.83
C ASP A 34 -5.24 5.08 -9.69
N LYS A 35 -5.80 5.71 -10.74
CA LYS A 35 -7.19 6.19 -10.77
C LYS A 35 -8.23 5.07 -10.72
N SER A 36 -7.88 3.85 -11.11
CA SER A 36 -8.80 2.71 -11.03
C SER A 36 -9.09 2.34 -9.58
N VAL A 37 -10.31 1.88 -9.30
CA VAL A 37 -10.70 1.37 -7.98
C VAL A 37 -10.22 -0.08 -7.86
N PRO A 38 -9.41 -0.44 -6.86
CA PRO A 38 -8.98 -1.83 -6.70
C PRO A 38 -10.17 -2.70 -6.30
N ASN A 39 -10.27 -3.90 -6.87
CA ASN A 39 -11.26 -4.88 -6.46
C ASN A 39 -10.75 -5.66 -5.23
N PRO A 40 -11.39 -5.53 -4.04
CA PRO A 40 -10.92 -6.21 -2.84
C PRO A 40 -11.02 -7.74 -2.92
N GLU A 41 -11.95 -8.27 -3.73
CA GLU A 41 -12.19 -9.72 -3.87
C GLU A 41 -11.06 -10.43 -4.64
N GLU A 42 -10.15 -9.70 -5.27
CA GLU A 42 -8.97 -10.27 -5.93
C GLU A 42 -7.92 -10.79 -4.94
N PHE A 43 -8.07 -10.48 -3.65
CA PHE A 43 -7.07 -10.74 -2.64
C PHE A 43 -7.61 -11.62 -1.52
N ASP A 44 -6.86 -12.67 -1.18
CA ASP A 44 -7.15 -13.46 0.00
C ASP A 44 -6.94 -12.66 1.31
N GLU A 45 -7.54 -13.15 2.39
CA GLU A 45 -7.32 -12.65 3.76
C GLU A 45 -6.43 -13.58 4.60
N LYS A 46 -5.59 -14.41 3.97
CA LYS A 46 -4.76 -15.42 4.66
C LYS A 46 -3.45 -14.88 5.22
N GLY A 47 -3.12 -13.62 4.92
CA GLY A 47 -1.97 -12.94 5.52
C GLY A 47 -2.24 -12.50 6.95
N SER A 48 -1.17 -12.22 7.69
CA SER A 48 -1.25 -11.73 9.06
C SER A 48 -1.99 -10.39 9.13
N GLU A 49 -2.77 -10.21 10.19
CA GLU A 49 -3.33 -8.91 10.54
C GLU A 49 -2.24 -8.02 11.15
N ILE A 50 -2.11 -6.81 10.63
CA ILE A 50 -1.20 -5.77 11.13
C ILE A 50 -2.04 -4.53 11.35
N SER A 51 -1.99 -3.94 12.54
CA SER A 51 -2.76 -2.75 12.85
C SER A 51 -2.24 -1.54 12.04
N PRO A 52 -3.14 -0.60 11.67
CA PRO A 52 -2.74 0.65 11.02
C PRO A 52 -1.66 1.41 11.81
N LEU A 53 -1.76 1.43 13.15
CA LEU A 53 -0.75 2.02 14.03
C LEU A 53 0.65 1.42 13.82
N VAL A 54 0.76 0.09 13.70
CA VAL A 54 2.06 -0.55 13.44
C VAL A 54 2.55 -0.21 12.03
N LEU A 55 1.65 -0.18 11.05
CA LEU A 55 1.99 0.03 9.64
C LEU A 55 2.40 1.48 9.33
N PHE A 56 1.68 2.43 9.91
CA PHE A 56 1.78 3.86 9.61
C PHE A 56 2.44 4.67 10.72
N GLY A 57 2.45 4.19 11.96
CA GLY A 57 3.05 4.88 13.10
C GLY A 57 2.47 6.28 13.27
N GLU A 58 3.35 7.27 13.46
CA GLU A 58 2.98 8.70 13.57
C GLU A 58 2.20 9.26 12.35
N TYR A 59 2.25 8.58 11.20
CA TYR A 59 1.59 9.03 9.97
C TYR A 59 0.18 8.44 9.80
N GLU A 60 -0.34 7.70 10.78
CA GLU A 60 -1.64 7.02 10.68
C GLU A 60 -2.77 7.97 10.27
N ASP A 61 -2.87 9.14 10.90
CA ASP A 61 -3.92 10.13 10.59
C ASP A 61 -3.85 10.64 9.15
N VAL A 62 -2.63 10.83 8.62
CA VAL A 62 -2.41 11.27 7.25
C VAL A 62 -2.90 10.20 6.27
N PHE A 63 -2.49 8.94 6.46
CA PHE A 63 -2.93 7.84 5.59
C PHE A 63 -4.42 7.56 5.73
N ARG A 64 -4.98 7.72 6.93
CA ARG A 64 -6.42 7.64 7.16
C ARG A 64 -7.17 8.71 6.39
N ALA A 65 -6.72 9.97 6.45
CA ALA A 65 -7.33 11.07 5.70
C ALA A 65 -7.27 10.83 4.18
N LEU A 66 -6.13 10.36 3.66
CA LEU A 66 -5.98 9.99 2.25
C LEU A 66 -6.96 8.89 1.84
N MET A 67 -7.13 7.85 2.67
CA MET A 67 -8.09 6.78 2.39
C MET A 67 -9.54 7.26 2.43
N ILE A 68 -9.90 8.14 3.38
CA ILE A 68 -11.23 8.75 3.42
C ILE A 68 -11.50 9.56 2.15
N GLN A 69 -10.53 10.37 1.73
CA GLN A 69 -10.62 11.14 0.49
C GLN A 69 -10.75 10.21 -0.72
N ARG A 70 -10.04 9.08 -0.71
CA ARG A 70 -10.12 8.10 -1.79
C ARG A 70 -11.50 7.46 -1.89
N LEU A 71 -12.07 6.99 -0.77
CA LEU A 71 -13.42 6.42 -0.75
C LEU A 71 -14.47 7.41 -1.27
N LYS A 72 -14.37 8.69 -0.88
CA LYS A 72 -15.25 9.74 -1.40
C LYS A 72 -15.10 9.94 -2.91
N THR A 73 -13.87 9.99 -3.40
CA THR A 73 -13.57 10.12 -4.84
C THR A 73 -14.16 8.94 -5.64
N ASP A 74 -14.08 7.73 -5.08
CA ASP A 74 -14.57 6.51 -5.71
C ASP A 74 -16.09 6.29 -5.50
N ASN A 75 -16.80 7.23 -4.85
CA ASN A 75 -18.22 7.12 -4.47
C ASN A 75 -18.58 5.86 -3.67
N LEU A 76 -17.69 5.44 -2.77
CA LEU A 76 -17.88 4.31 -1.87
C LEU A 76 -18.41 4.76 -0.51
N THR A 77 -19.13 3.86 0.17
CA THR A 77 -19.64 4.11 1.53
C THR A 77 -18.50 4.45 2.48
N LEU A 78 -18.67 5.53 3.26
CA LEU A 78 -17.70 5.95 4.26
C LEU A 78 -18.04 5.36 5.63
N ASP A 79 -17.68 4.10 5.83
CA ASP A 79 -17.76 3.41 7.12
C ASP A 79 -16.44 2.68 7.44
N SER A 80 -16.29 2.22 8.68
CA SER A 80 -15.07 1.55 9.14
C SER A 80 -14.80 0.22 8.45
N GLN A 81 -15.84 -0.50 8.01
CA GLN A 81 -15.70 -1.78 7.33
C GLN A 81 -15.18 -1.57 5.91
N MET A 82 -15.76 -0.63 5.16
CA MET A 82 -15.32 -0.25 3.82
C MET A 82 -13.92 0.35 3.85
N LEU A 83 -13.61 1.21 4.83
CA LEU A 83 -12.28 1.80 4.97
C LEU A 83 -11.21 0.71 5.16
N ASN A 84 -11.46 -0.26 6.06
CA ASN A 84 -10.55 -1.38 6.28
C ASN A 84 -10.42 -2.29 5.04
N LYS A 85 -11.54 -2.63 4.40
CA LYS A 85 -11.58 -3.46 3.19
C LYS A 85 -10.76 -2.83 2.06
N MET A 86 -11.00 -1.55 1.79
CA MET A 86 -10.30 -0.82 0.74
C MET A 86 -8.83 -0.55 1.10
N LEU A 87 -8.51 -0.28 2.36
CA LEU A 87 -7.12 -0.14 2.79
C LEU A 87 -6.33 -1.42 2.50
N LYS A 88 -6.88 -2.60 2.84
CA LYS A 88 -6.26 -3.89 2.50
C LYS A 88 -6.10 -4.05 0.98
N ALA A 89 -7.14 -3.75 0.20
CA ALA A 89 -7.11 -3.84 -1.27
C ALA A 89 -6.03 -2.94 -1.88
N HIS A 90 -5.94 -1.69 -1.44
CA HIS A 90 -4.93 -0.75 -1.90
C HIS A 90 -3.51 -1.19 -1.53
N LEU A 91 -3.30 -1.69 -0.31
CA LEU A 91 -2.01 -2.22 0.12
C LEU A 91 -1.57 -3.43 -0.72
N ASN A 92 -2.50 -4.35 -1.02
CA ASN A 92 -2.22 -5.52 -1.86
C ASN A 92 -1.84 -5.10 -3.29
N ARG A 93 -2.70 -4.30 -3.96
CA ARG A 93 -2.43 -3.78 -5.31
C ARG A 93 -1.11 -3.03 -5.37
N GLY A 94 -0.90 -2.13 -4.41
CA GLY A 94 0.30 -1.32 -4.28
C GLY A 94 1.56 -2.14 -4.10
N THR A 95 1.49 -3.19 -3.30
CA THR A 95 2.63 -4.09 -3.06
C THR A 95 3.02 -4.86 -4.31
N ILE A 96 2.05 -5.35 -5.06
CA ILE A 96 2.30 -6.01 -6.36
C ILE A 96 2.94 -5.01 -7.34
N ALA A 97 2.39 -3.79 -7.42
CA ALA A 97 2.89 -2.73 -8.29
C ALA A 97 4.30 -2.27 -7.91
N LEU A 98 4.62 -2.19 -6.61
CA LEU A 98 5.93 -1.81 -6.10
C LEU A 98 6.97 -2.92 -6.34
N PHE A 99 6.60 -4.16 -6.08
CA PHE A 99 7.48 -5.31 -6.30
C PHE A 99 7.95 -5.44 -7.75
N ALA A 100 7.10 -5.08 -8.71
CA ALA A 100 7.44 -5.08 -10.13
C ALA A 100 8.48 -4.01 -10.51
N ARG A 101 8.72 -3.00 -9.65
CA ARG A 101 9.63 -1.87 -9.87
C ARG A 101 10.91 -1.94 -9.04
N ILE A 102 10.89 -2.70 -7.94
CA ILE A 102 11.98 -2.72 -6.95
C ILE A 102 12.71 -4.06 -6.96
N HIS A 103 13.94 -4.03 -7.47
CA HIS A 103 14.87 -5.16 -7.45
C HIS A 103 15.98 -4.96 -6.42
N ASP A 104 16.39 -3.72 -6.19
CA ASP A 104 17.32 -3.31 -5.14
C ASP A 104 16.99 -1.89 -4.63
N LEU A 105 17.82 -1.36 -3.73
CA LEU A 105 17.60 -0.05 -3.11
C LEU A 105 17.73 1.12 -4.08
N SER A 106 18.54 1.02 -5.13
CA SER A 106 18.75 2.10 -6.10
C SER A 106 17.48 2.41 -6.91
N ASN A 107 16.63 1.42 -7.15
CA ASN A 107 15.35 1.63 -7.84
C ASN A 107 14.38 2.54 -7.05
N PHE A 108 14.50 2.62 -5.72
CA PHE A 108 13.72 3.60 -4.95
C PHE A 108 14.18 5.03 -5.23
N HIS A 109 15.48 5.25 -5.38
CA HIS A 109 16.01 6.57 -5.73
C HIS A 109 15.49 6.99 -7.11
N GLU A 110 15.59 6.10 -8.10
CA GLU A 110 15.07 6.35 -9.45
C GLU A 110 13.56 6.66 -9.44
N MET A 111 12.78 5.87 -8.69
CA MET A 111 11.34 6.10 -8.58
C MET A 111 11.03 7.46 -7.97
N ILE A 112 11.74 7.88 -6.92
CA ILE A 112 11.52 9.18 -6.27
C ILE A 112 11.87 10.33 -7.23
N GLU A 113 12.95 10.23 -7.99
CA GLU A 113 13.35 11.26 -8.95
C GLU A 113 12.31 11.43 -10.07
N VAL A 114 11.77 10.33 -10.60
CA VAL A 114 10.68 10.38 -11.59
C VAL A 114 9.44 11.06 -11.02
N GLU A 115 9.08 10.77 -9.76
CA GLU A 115 7.91 11.37 -9.11
C GLU A 115 8.10 12.87 -8.77
N ARG A 116 9.35 13.34 -8.61
CA ARG A 116 9.65 14.77 -8.37
C ARG A 116 9.61 15.62 -9.64
N ALA A 117 9.75 14.99 -10.80
CA ALA A 117 9.75 15.68 -12.09
C ALA A 117 8.35 16.03 -12.61
N HIS A 118 7.29 15.63 -11.89
CA HIS A 118 5.88 15.80 -12.23
C HIS A 118 5.13 16.59 -11.15
#